data_AF-A0A937X5A9-F1
#
_entry.id   AF-A0A937X5A9-F1
#
_cell.length_a   1.000
_cell.length_b   1.000
_cell.length_c   1.000
_cell.angle_alpha   90.00
_cell.angle_beta   90.00
_cell.angle_gamma   90.00
#
_symmetry.space_group_name_H-M   'P 1'
#
loop_
_entity.id
_entity.type
_entity.pdbx_description
1 polymer ?
#
loop_
_entity_poly.entity_id
_entity_poly.type
_entity_poly.pdbx_seq_one_letter_code
_entity_poly.pdbx_strand_id
1 'polypeptide(L)'
;MGPIRSAERPAGATPRTTHGTTHTTAPRKPDLAGATRAGKDVARSTFGPDSLVLSRAARDGAPDGAVPGLTIVADTDRDGRVTEADLAARADWRWNGTGAFVIANLDDDDADGVADGADAKVNGAADEADLATVKIRLDAGTLERAKHVRVTPVENGSGGHIRLFHKTSQGWKPVQGALSEIGPEITLGAEATTFASKTWDGHAELKVEARDEAGALIASDQARVRVAPFILLPNSARTTEVYVSAGHPNYENAAFREGLGAAAKAAGARPITHRTSSWKEMWMQDTMEVGYTQLPGRAPQHVVLGGLRGADSFGPRLLGKDTGYIQVGKNRGIANGVDDWADWMGNLEVSPPVPGYPLGRVFYGRNTDTGVTLHPEVVAFLEAQQVQKPFWIDTGFLTIKHVDEIA
;
A
#
# COMPACT_ATOMS: atom_id res chain seq x y z
N MET A 1 19.82 -54.69 15.95
CA MET A 1 19.93 -55.68 17.03
C MET A 1 20.71 -55.07 18.19
N GLY A 2 20.04 -54.84 19.34
CA GLY A 2 20.54 -54.75 20.73
C GLY A 2 21.57 -53.65 21.16
N PRO A 3 21.54 -53.16 22.42
CA PRO A 3 20.41 -53.05 23.35
C PRO A 3 20.28 -51.67 24.07
N ILE A 4 19.18 -51.56 24.83
CA ILE A 4 18.68 -50.46 25.68
C ILE A 4 19.30 -50.51 27.10
N ARG A 5 19.46 -49.34 27.76
CA ARG A 5 19.38 -49.03 29.23
C ARG A 5 19.65 -47.51 29.38
N SER A 6 18.77 -46.60 29.84
CA SER A 6 17.99 -46.44 31.09
C SER A 6 18.81 -46.27 32.38
N ALA A 7 18.82 -45.03 32.91
CA ALA A 7 19.03 -44.64 34.32
C ALA A 7 18.46 -43.20 34.48
N GLU A 8 17.28 -42.99 35.08
CA GLU A 8 16.97 -42.81 36.50
C GLU A 8 17.24 -41.41 37.08
N ARG A 9 16.17 -40.80 37.61
CA ARG A 9 16.13 -39.62 38.49
C ARG A 9 16.58 -40.00 39.91
N PRO A 10 16.84 -39.01 40.76
CA PRO A 10 16.11 -38.99 42.03
C PRO A 10 15.43 -37.65 42.33
N ALA A 11 14.45 -37.74 43.23
CA ALA A 11 13.49 -36.73 43.61
C ALA A 11 13.86 -36.03 44.94
N GLY A 12 13.22 -34.88 45.18
CA GLY A 12 12.70 -34.50 46.50
C GLY A 12 13.45 -33.40 47.27
N ALA A 13 12.81 -32.24 47.41
CA ALA A 13 12.56 -31.58 48.70
C ALA A 13 11.57 -30.41 48.56
N THR A 14 10.56 -30.43 49.41
CA THR A 14 9.37 -29.57 49.54
C THR A 14 9.61 -28.19 50.18
N PRO A 15 8.66 -27.25 50.06
CA PRO A 15 8.80 -25.86 50.51
C PRO A 15 8.45 -25.67 52.00
N ARG A 16 9.07 -24.67 52.64
CA ARG A 16 8.69 -24.19 53.98
C ARG A 16 7.94 -22.85 53.88
N THR A 17 6.72 -22.87 54.41
CA THR A 17 5.89 -21.73 54.79
C THR A 17 6.18 -21.29 56.23
N THR A 18 6.12 -19.99 56.51
CA THR A 18 5.87 -19.47 57.88
C THR A 18 4.93 -18.26 57.83
N HIS A 19 3.91 -18.31 58.67
CA HIS A 19 2.89 -17.28 58.99
C HIS A 19 3.52 -15.97 59.50
N GLY A 20 2.95 -14.78 59.24
CA GLY A 20 1.78 -14.17 59.90
C GLY A 20 2.22 -12.74 60.30
N THR A 21 1.48 -11.65 60.10
CA THR A 21 0.41 -11.18 60.99
C THR A 21 -0.26 -9.94 60.35
N THR A 22 -1.56 -9.85 60.48
CA THR A 22 -2.46 -8.75 60.09
C THR A 22 -2.35 -7.53 61.00
N HIS A 23 -2.49 -6.31 60.47
CA HIS A 23 -3.11 -5.18 61.20
C HIS A 23 -3.80 -4.19 60.26
N THR A 24 -5.09 -3.97 60.54
CA THR A 24 -6.01 -3.02 59.93
C THR A 24 -6.05 -1.74 60.78
N THR A 25 -5.98 -0.55 60.18
CA THR A 25 -6.61 0.69 60.74
C THR A 25 -6.61 1.83 59.70
N ALA A 26 -7.76 2.50 59.56
CA ALA A 26 -7.92 3.86 59.04
C ALA A 26 -8.53 4.74 60.17
N PRO A 27 -8.78 6.05 59.98
CA PRO A 27 -7.85 7.17 59.74
C PRO A 27 -7.96 8.26 60.85
N ARG A 28 -7.08 9.26 60.88
CA ARG A 28 -7.30 10.51 61.65
C ARG A 28 -6.80 11.76 60.90
N LYS A 29 -7.71 12.72 60.74
CA LYS A 29 -7.43 14.14 60.45
C LYS A 29 -6.66 14.81 61.59
N PRO A 30 -6.03 15.95 61.32
CA PRO A 30 -6.52 17.18 61.95
C PRO A 30 -6.69 18.36 60.96
N ASP A 31 -7.76 19.14 61.20
CA ASP A 31 -7.94 20.50 60.71
C ASP A 31 -7.03 21.47 61.49
N LEU A 32 -6.47 22.50 60.84
CA LEU A 32 -6.60 23.91 61.25
C LEU A 32 -5.84 24.90 60.33
N ALA A 33 -6.64 25.76 59.72
CA ALA A 33 -6.49 27.22 59.53
C ALA A 33 -5.24 27.82 58.86
N GLY A 34 -5.49 28.44 57.70
CA GLY A 34 -4.67 29.50 57.11
C GLY A 34 -5.46 30.20 56.00
N ALA A 35 -6.36 31.11 56.38
CA ALA A 35 -7.14 31.91 55.44
C ALA A 35 -6.34 33.16 55.00
N THR A 36 -6.17 33.34 53.70
CA THR A 36 -6.04 34.66 53.07
C THR A 36 -6.94 34.72 51.84
N ARG A 37 -7.74 35.79 51.79
CA ARG A 37 -8.82 36.04 50.84
C ARG A 37 -8.42 37.26 50.00
N ALA A 38 -8.30 37.09 48.68
CA ALA A 38 -8.41 38.11 47.63
C ALA A 38 -8.21 37.39 46.29
N GLY A 39 -8.98 37.55 45.22
CA GLY A 39 -10.21 38.27 44.95
C GLY A 39 -10.85 37.58 43.73
N LYS A 40 -12.17 37.75 43.57
CA LYS A 40 -12.90 37.26 42.40
C LYS A 40 -12.52 38.11 41.19
N ASP A 41 -12.07 37.46 40.12
CA ASP A 41 -12.41 37.84 38.75
C ASP A 41 -12.62 36.56 37.95
N VAL A 42 -13.87 36.14 37.85
CA VAL A 42 -14.29 35.05 36.96
C VAL A 42 -14.68 35.70 35.64
N ALA A 43 -13.70 35.84 34.74
CA ALA A 43 -14.01 35.92 33.32
C ALA A 43 -14.61 34.57 32.92
N ARG A 44 -15.92 34.55 32.61
CA ARG A 44 -16.57 33.40 31.98
C ARG A 44 -15.94 33.22 30.60
N SER A 45 -15.00 32.28 30.46
CA SER A 45 -14.62 31.81 29.14
C SER A 45 -15.75 30.95 28.60
N THR A 46 -16.47 31.49 27.63
CA THR A 46 -17.41 30.73 26.79
C THR A 46 -16.61 29.84 25.84
N PHE A 47 -16.01 28.78 26.36
CA PHE A 47 -15.60 27.65 25.53
C PHE A 47 -16.83 26.77 25.36
N GLY A 48 -17.37 26.74 24.14
CA GLY A 48 -18.45 25.83 23.77
C GLY A 48 -17.99 24.37 23.89
N PRO A 49 -18.93 23.42 24.00
CA PRO A 49 -18.61 21.99 24.15
C PRO A 49 -17.75 21.42 23.02
N ASP A 50 -17.79 22.01 21.82
CA ASP A 50 -17.07 21.52 20.63
C ASP A 50 -15.53 21.72 20.72
N SER A 51 -15.05 22.75 21.44
CA SER A 51 -13.60 22.98 21.58
C SER A 51 -12.92 22.02 22.57
N LEU A 52 -13.69 21.43 23.48
CA LEU A 52 -13.17 20.48 24.48
C LEU A 52 -13.07 19.05 23.94
N VAL A 53 -13.92 18.66 22.98
CA VAL A 53 -13.92 17.31 22.39
C VAL A 53 -12.71 17.11 21.48
N LEU A 54 -12.36 18.12 20.66
CA LEU A 54 -11.11 18.16 19.88
C LEU A 54 -9.87 18.00 20.78
N SER A 55 -9.89 18.54 22.00
CA SER A 55 -8.73 18.54 22.89
C SER A 55 -8.39 17.20 23.55
N ARG A 56 -9.35 16.24 23.62
CA ARG A 56 -9.15 14.95 24.31
C ARG A 56 -8.81 13.83 23.33
N ALA A 57 -9.54 13.74 22.21
CA ALA A 57 -9.25 12.78 21.14
C ALA A 57 -7.95 13.10 20.39
N ALA A 58 -7.52 14.37 20.33
CA ALA A 58 -6.22 14.74 19.77
C ALA A 58 -5.04 14.33 20.67
N ARG A 59 -5.27 14.12 21.99
CA ARG A 59 -4.23 13.73 22.96
C ARG A 59 -4.07 12.22 23.08
N ASP A 60 -5.15 11.46 23.00
CA ASP A 60 -5.12 10.01 22.96
C ASP A 60 -4.82 9.56 21.51
N GLY A 61 -3.61 9.06 21.25
CA GLY A 61 -3.15 8.69 19.90
C GLY A 61 -2.37 9.80 19.15
N ALA A 62 -1.97 10.86 19.86
CA ALA A 62 -1.00 11.81 19.31
C ALA A 62 0.33 11.10 19.01
N PRO A 63 0.92 11.29 17.82
CA PRO A 63 2.25 10.77 17.54
C PRO A 63 3.31 11.42 18.44
N ASP A 64 4.37 10.69 18.74
CA ASP A 64 5.49 11.20 19.53
C ASP A 64 6.07 12.48 18.91
N GLY A 65 6.18 13.54 19.71
CA GLY A 65 6.68 14.84 19.26
C GLY A 65 5.66 15.75 18.58
N ALA A 66 4.37 15.40 18.57
CA ALA A 66 3.30 16.31 18.16
C ALA A 66 3.25 17.56 19.07
N VAL A 67 3.04 18.74 18.47
CA VAL A 67 2.81 19.99 19.18
C VAL A 67 1.35 20.38 18.98
N PRO A 68 0.53 20.49 20.05
CA PRO A 68 -0.89 20.78 19.93
C PRO A 68 -1.15 22.07 19.15
N GLY A 69 -2.26 22.10 18.40
CA GLY A 69 -2.69 23.29 17.66
C GLY A 69 -3.12 23.01 16.22
N LEU A 70 -2.74 21.84 15.69
CA LEU A 70 -3.19 21.35 14.41
C LEU A 70 -3.40 19.83 14.45
N THR A 71 -4.18 19.32 13.51
CA THR A 71 -4.35 17.87 13.27
C THR A 71 -4.23 17.56 11.79
N ILE A 72 -3.73 16.37 11.46
CA ILE A 72 -3.76 15.79 10.12
C ILE A 72 -4.50 14.45 10.16
N VAL A 73 -5.41 14.21 9.23
CA VAL A 73 -6.19 12.97 9.16
C VAL A 73 -6.27 12.46 7.72
N ALA A 74 -6.26 11.15 7.59
CA ALA A 74 -6.45 10.39 6.34
C ALA A 74 -7.43 9.24 6.63
N ASP A 75 -7.95 8.56 5.62
CA ASP A 75 -8.92 7.46 5.79
C ASP A 75 -8.24 6.23 6.42
N THR A 76 -8.25 6.15 7.75
CA THR A 76 -7.57 5.12 8.53
C THR A 76 -8.45 3.91 8.82
N ASP A 77 -9.78 4.07 8.83
CA ASP A 77 -10.71 2.97 9.01
C ASP A 77 -11.13 2.29 7.68
N ARG A 78 -10.70 2.87 6.55
CA ARG A 78 -10.75 2.31 5.19
C ARG A 78 -12.18 2.22 4.66
N ASP A 79 -13.00 3.20 4.99
CA ASP A 79 -14.39 3.29 4.53
C ASP A 79 -14.58 4.15 3.25
N GLY A 80 -13.49 4.75 2.76
CA GLY A 80 -13.45 5.64 1.61
C GLY A 80 -13.71 7.12 1.94
N ARG A 81 -13.77 7.50 3.22
CA ARG A 81 -14.04 8.88 3.68
C ARG A 81 -13.07 9.28 4.77
N VAL A 82 -12.68 10.55 4.75
CA VAL A 82 -11.86 11.15 5.82
C VAL A 82 -12.78 11.87 6.80
N THR A 83 -12.88 11.34 8.02
CA THR A 83 -13.76 11.84 9.09
C THR A 83 -12.98 12.09 10.39
N GLU A 84 -13.69 12.45 11.47
CA GLU A 84 -13.06 12.57 12.80
C GLU A 84 -12.74 11.21 13.43
N ALA A 85 -13.40 10.13 13.00
CA ALA A 85 -13.14 8.78 13.50
C ALA A 85 -11.69 8.34 13.21
N ASP A 86 -11.09 8.91 12.17
CA ASP A 86 -9.72 8.63 11.75
C ASP A 86 -8.65 9.20 12.67
N LEU A 87 -9.00 10.23 13.45
CA LEU A 87 -8.02 10.99 14.21
C LEU A 87 -7.23 10.09 15.17
N ALA A 88 -7.91 9.17 15.86
CA ALA A 88 -7.29 8.33 16.89
C ALA A 88 -6.22 7.37 16.34
N ALA A 89 -6.32 6.98 15.07
CA ALA A 89 -5.44 5.98 14.46
C ALA A 89 -4.51 6.57 13.38
N ARG A 90 -4.49 7.89 13.21
CA ARG A 90 -3.74 8.59 12.17
C ARG A 90 -2.25 8.24 12.10
N ALA A 91 -1.62 7.98 13.23
CA ALA A 91 -0.18 7.68 13.32
C ALA A 91 0.12 6.18 13.16
N ASP A 92 -0.90 5.32 13.17
CA ASP A 92 -0.76 3.87 13.14
C ASP A 92 -0.95 3.31 11.73
N TRP A 93 -0.34 2.16 11.48
CA TRP A 93 -0.65 1.37 10.29
C TRP A 93 -0.48 -0.13 10.54
N ARG A 94 -1.51 -0.92 10.19
CA ARG A 94 -1.49 -2.39 10.27
C ARG A 94 -2.35 -3.02 9.18
N TRP A 95 -1.88 -4.12 8.57
CA TRP A 95 -2.64 -4.84 7.53
C TRP A 95 -4.06 -5.20 7.97
N ASN A 96 -4.19 -5.85 9.12
CA ASN A 96 -5.48 -6.18 9.72
C ASN A 96 -5.85 -5.13 10.79
N GLY A 97 -6.47 -4.04 10.36
CA GLY A 97 -6.93 -2.96 11.23
C GLY A 97 -6.83 -1.59 10.56
N THR A 98 -6.26 -0.60 11.26
CA THR A 98 -6.26 0.79 10.83
C THR A 98 -5.02 1.20 10.04
N GLY A 99 -5.13 2.31 9.35
CA GLY A 99 -4.04 2.99 8.64
C GLY A 99 -4.43 3.26 7.19
N ALA A 100 -4.08 4.46 6.73
CA ALA A 100 -4.49 4.96 5.44
C ALA A 100 -3.65 4.41 4.29
N PHE A 101 -4.27 4.38 3.11
CA PHE A 101 -3.64 3.98 1.86
C PHE A 101 -3.49 5.14 0.89
N VAL A 102 -2.44 5.11 0.09
CA VAL A 102 -2.31 5.81 -1.20
C VAL A 102 -2.17 4.76 -2.30
N ILE A 103 -2.41 5.07 -3.56
CA ILE A 103 -2.07 4.14 -4.67
C ILE A 103 -0.81 4.60 -5.39
N ALA A 104 -0.12 3.64 -6.02
CA ALA A 104 0.85 3.96 -7.04
C ALA A 104 0.07 4.40 -8.28
N ASN A 105 0.07 5.71 -8.58
CA ASN A 105 -0.70 6.29 -9.67
C ASN A 105 0.00 5.96 -11.00
N LEU A 106 -0.32 4.80 -11.57
CA LEU A 106 0.44 4.20 -12.69
C LEU A 106 -0.38 4.04 -13.96
N ASP A 107 -1.66 4.40 -13.93
CA ASP A 107 -2.52 4.56 -15.11
C ASP A 107 -2.34 5.92 -15.77
N ASP A 108 -3.02 6.10 -16.90
CA ASP A 108 -2.89 7.25 -17.80
C ASP A 108 -4.31 7.76 -18.13
N ASP A 109 -4.81 8.64 -17.26
CA ASP A 109 -6.18 9.14 -17.33
C ASP A 109 -6.39 10.25 -18.38
N ASP A 110 -5.32 10.94 -18.79
CA ASP A 110 -5.37 11.97 -19.85
C ASP A 110 -5.02 11.43 -21.25
N ALA A 111 -4.64 10.15 -21.33
CA ALA A 111 -4.32 9.39 -22.53
C ALA A 111 -3.15 9.97 -23.33
N ASP A 112 -2.15 10.56 -22.65
CA ASP A 112 -0.93 11.08 -23.27
C ASP A 112 0.16 10.02 -23.49
N GLY A 113 -0.06 8.79 -22.98
CA GLY A 113 0.83 7.65 -23.06
C GLY A 113 1.85 7.58 -21.92
N VAL A 114 1.71 8.41 -20.89
CA VAL A 114 2.55 8.47 -19.71
C VAL A 114 1.69 8.26 -18.48
N ALA A 115 2.19 7.50 -17.51
CA ALA A 115 1.49 7.33 -16.25
C ALA A 115 1.36 8.67 -15.50
N ASP A 116 0.22 8.93 -14.86
CA ASP A 116 -0.05 10.18 -14.13
C ASP A 116 0.98 10.40 -13.01
N GLY A 117 1.36 9.33 -12.31
CA GLY A 117 2.45 9.32 -11.34
C GLY A 117 3.86 9.54 -11.93
N ALA A 118 4.02 9.87 -13.20
CA ALA A 118 5.30 10.29 -13.78
C ALA A 118 5.57 11.79 -13.64
N ASP A 119 4.55 12.63 -13.45
CA ASP A 119 4.72 14.08 -13.36
C ASP A 119 4.10 14.70 -12.08
N ALA A 120 3.99 16.02 -12.00
CA ALA A 120 3.50 16.73 -10.82
C ALA A 120 2.25 17.56 -11.15
N LYS A 121 1.41 17.08 -12.05
CA LYS A 121 0.14 17.67 -12.42
C LYS A 121 -1.00 16.76 -11.97
N VAL A 122 -2.15 17.37 -11.71
CA VAL A 122 -3.41 16.65 -11.58
C VAL A 122 -4.27 17.04 -12.78
N ASN A 123 -4.49 16.13 -13.72
CA ASN A 123 -4.91 16.41 -15.10
C ASN A 123 -6.36 15.98 -15.41
N GLY A 124 -7.26 15.98 -14.44
CA GLY A 124 -8.68 15.73 -14.73
C GLY A 124 -9.46 15.35 -13.49
N ALA A 125 -10.75 15.11 -13.67
CA ALA A 125 -11.59 14.56 -12.61
C ALA A 125 -11.31 13.07 -12.35
N ALA A 126 -10.72 12.39 -13.34
CA ALA A 126 -10.35 11.00 -13.27
C ALA A 126 -9.10 10.82 -12.37
N ASP A 127 -8.00 11.47 -12.73
CA ASP A 127 -6.78 11.49 -11.92
C ASP A 127 -7.00 12.11 -10.52
N GLU A 128 -7.85 13.13 -10.38
CA GLU A 128 -8.28 13.62 -9.05
C GLU A 128 -8.95 12.52 -8.18
N ALA A 129 -9.64 11.56 -8.79
CA ALA A 129 -10.33 10.49 -8.07
C ALA A 129 -9.37 9.44 -7.47
N ASP A 130 -8.14 9.39 -8.00
CA ASP A 130 -7.08 8.45 -7.63
C ASP A 130 -6.22 8.95 -6.47
N LEU A 131 -6.30 10.25 -6.17
CA LEU A 131 -5.67 10.84 -5.01
C LEU A 131 -6.35 10.38 -3.71
N ALA A 132 -5.53 9.84 -2.79
CA ALA A 132 -5.96 9.63 -1.43
C ALA A 132 -6.13 10.99 -0.73
N THR A 133 -7.33 11.25 -0.22
CA THR A 133 -7.62 12.51 0.47
C THR A 133 -6.96 12.54 1.84
N VAL A 134 -6.35 13.68 2.19
CA VAL A 134 -5.78 13.98 3.50
C VAL A 134 -6.27 15.36 3.91
N LYS A 135 -6.71 15.52 5.16
CA LYS A 135 -7.18 16.81 5.69
C LYS A 135 -6.29 17.30 6.81
N ILE A 136 -6.00 18.59 6.81
CA ILE A 136 -5.30 19.29 7.88
C ILE A 136 -6.27 20.30 8.49
N ARG A 137 -6.37 20.35 9.81
CA ARG A 137 -7.17 21.34 10.53
C ARG A 137 -6.32 22.09 11.54
N LEU A 138 -6.43 23.41 11.52
CA LEU A 138 -5.77 24.29 12.49
C LEU A 138 -6.80 24.79 13.50
N ASP A 139 -6.46 24.79 14.79
CA ASP A 139 -7.27 25.49 15.77
C ASP A 139 -7.17 27.02 15.59
N ALA A 140 -8.10 27.76 16.20
CA ALA A 140 -8.17 29.21 16.03
C ALA A 140 -6.87 29.93 16.44
N GLY A 141 -6.26 29.54 17.56
CA GLY A 141 -5.03 30.18 18.06
C GLY A 141 -3.79 29.86 17.23
N THR A 142 -3.76 28.71 16.55
CA THR A 142 -2.72 28.35 15.60
C THR A 142 -2.96 29.07 14.28
N LEU A 143 -4.20 29.14 13.79
CA LEU A 143 -4.55 29.86 12.56
C LEU A 143 -4.18 31.35 12.63
N GLU A 144 -4.38 32.01 13.77
CA GLU A 144 -4.01 33.42 13.96
C GLU A 144 -2.48 33.65 13.89
N ARG A 145 -1.70 32.71 14.45
CA ARG A 145 -0.25 32.83 14.61
C ARG A 145 0.55 32.24 13.45
N ALA A 146 0.03 31.21 12.79
CA ALA A 146 0.71 30.52 11.71
C ALA A 146 0.87 31.45 10.51
N LYS A 147 2.12 31.66 10.09
CA LYS A 147 2.47 32.35 8.83
C LYS A 147 2.94 31.37 7.76
N HIS A 148 3.39 30.20 8.19
CA HIS A 148 3.80 29.13 7.30
C HIS A 148 3.25 27.80 7.80
N VAL A 149 2.57 27.06 6.94
CA VAL A 149 2.26 25.64 7.17
C VAL A 149 3.03 24.84 6.14
N ARG A 150 3.76 23.82 6.59
CA ARG A 150 4.55 22.94 5.74
C ARG A 150 4.07 21.51 5.87
N VAL A 151 4.05 20.79 4.76
CA VAL A 151 3.82 19.34 4.72
C VAL A 151 4.99 18.65 4.06
N THR A 152 5.53 17.61 4.70
CA THR A 152 6.67 16.85 4.20
C THR A 152 6.40 15.36 4.33
N PRO A 153 6.42 14.58 3.24
CA PRO A 153 6.47 13.13 3.33
C PRO A 153 7.85 12.68 3.82
N VAL A 154 7.86 11.82 4.84
CA VAL A 154 9.06 11.22 5.42
C VAL A 154 9.01 9.73 5.15
N GLU A 155 10.00 9.23 4.41
CA GLU A 155 10.09 7.83 3.96
C GLU A 155 11.35 7.17 4.53
N ASN A 156 11.31 5.84 4.70
CA ASN A 156 12.50 5.05 4.99
C ASN A 156 13.33 4.89 3.70
N GLY A 157 14.46 5.58 3.59
CA GLY A 157 15.41 5.46 2.46
C GLY A 157 15.69 6.77 1.73
N SER A 158 16.28 6.70 0.53
CA SER A 158 16.44 7.84 -0.36
C SER A 158 15.08 8.20 -0.97
N GLY A 159 14.32 9.02 -0.23
CA GLY A 159 12.91 9.29 -0.46
C GLY A 159 12.57 10.14 -1.69
N GLY A 160 11.33 9.97 -2.14
CA GLY A 160 10.74 10.64 -3.31
C GLY A 160 9.57 9.86 -3.91
N HIS A 161 8.98 8.91 -3.16
CA HIS A 161 7.95 8.02 -3.67
C HIS A 161 6.54 8.54 -3.44
N ILE A 162 6.32 9.43 -2.47
CA ILE A 162 5.02 10.06 -2.22
C ILE A 162 4.99 11.47 -2.81
N ARG A 163 3.96 11.75 -3.63
CA ARG A 163 3.62 13.13 -4.02
C ARG A 163 2.40 13.60 -3.25
N LEU A 164 2.39 14.89 -2.96
CA LEU A 164 1.25 15.56 -2.35
C LEU A 164 0.85 16.75 -3.22
N PHE A 165 -0.45 16.99 -3.27
CA PHE A 165 -1.05 18.10 -3.98
C PHE A 165 -1.96 18.86 -3.04
N HIS A 166 -1.83 20.17 -2.98
CA HIS A 166 -2.71 21.06 -2.23
C HIS A 166 -3.90 21.47 -3.09
N LYS A 167 -5.13 21.26 -2.61
CA LYS A 167 -6.33 21.79 -3.25
C LYS A 167 -6.47 23.28 -2.93
N THR A 168 -6.21 24.14 -3.91
CA THR A 168 -6.37 25.59 -3.79
C THR A 168 -7.60 26.08 -4.53
N SER A 169 -7.89 27.38 -4.40
CA SER A 169 -8.88 28.09 -5.23
C SER A 169 -8.62 27.96 -6.75
N GLN A 170 -7.39 27.63 -7.17
CA GLN A 170 -6.96 27.48 -8.56
C GLN A 170 -6.81 26.01 -8.98
N GLY A 171 -7.32 25.06 -8.19
CA GLY A 171 -7.18 23.63 -8.43
C GLY A 171 -6.02 22.99 -7.63
N TRP A 172 -5.58 21.82 -8.05
CA TRP A 172 -4.50 21.09 -7.38
C TRP A 172 -3.13 21.70 -7.72
N LYS A 173 -2.29 21.88 -6.70
CA LYS A 173 -0.90 22.35 -6.84
C LYS A 173 0.05 21.39 -6.15
N PRO A 174 1.11 20.89 -6.80
CA PRO A 174 2.07 20.01 -6.15
C PRO A 174 2.72 20.71 -4.94
N VAL A 175 2.89 19.99 -3.85
CA VAL A 175 3.46 20.52 -2.61
C VAL A 175 4.30 19.50 -1.86
N GLN A 176 5.53 19.87 -1.55
CA GLN A 176 6.38 19.20 -0.58
C GLN A 176 7.19 20.30 0.12
N GLY A 177 6.67 20.78 1.23
CA GLY A 177 7.11 22.01 1.88
C GLY A 177 5.94 22.95 2.12
N ALA A 178 6.13 24.24 1.85
CA ALA A 178 5.17 25.27 2.21
C ALA A 178 3.86 25.17 1.41
N LEU A 179 2.73 25.19 2.12
CA LEU A 179 1.41 25.34 1.53
C LEU A 179 1.22 26.78 1.01
N SER A 180 0.54 26.89 -0.12
CA SER A 180 0.29 28.17 -0.82
C SER A 180 -0.86 28.98 -0.22
N GLU A 181 -1.83 28.32 0.40
CA GLU A 181 -2.98 28.94 1.08
C GLU A 181 -3.07 28.31 2.48
N ILE A 182 -3.35 29.12 3.49
CA ILE A 182 -3.53 28.67 4.88
C ILE A 182 -4.95 29.01 5.30
N GLY A 183 -5.67 28.03 5.81
CA GLY A 183 -7.05 28.16 6.27
C GLY A 183 -7.34 27.23 7.45
N PRO A 184 -8.57 27.30 8.01
CA PRO A 184 -8.98 26.46 9.13
C PRO A 184 -9.04 24.96 8.77
N GLU A 185 -9.38 24.64 7.52
CA GLU A 185 -9.31 23.29 6.96
C GLU A 185 -8.58 23.37 5.61
N ILE A 186 -7.63 22.44 5.40
CA ILE A 186 -6.83 22.33 4.19
C ILE A 186 -6.97 20.90 3.66
N THR A 187 -7.17 20.75 2.36
CA THR A 187 -7.26 19.44 1.70
C THR A 187 -6.01 19.18 0.87
N LEU A 188 -5.41 18.02 1.09
CA LEU A 188 -4.35 17.47 0.26
C LEU A 188 -4.85 16.22 -0.47
N GLY A 189 -4.30 15.98 -1.64
CA GLY A 189 -4.36 14.70 -2.35
C GLY A 189 -2.98 14.07 -2.31
N ALA A 190 -2.92 12.76 -2.07
CA ALA A 190 -1.68 12.01 -1.94
C ALA A 190 -1.68 10.82 -2.90
N GLU A 191 -0.55 10.60 -3.55
CA GLU A 191 -0.28 9.46 -4.43
C GLU A 191 1.13 8.92 -4.16
N ALA A 192 1.39 7.70 -4.61
CA ALA A 192 2.73 7.17 -4.75
C ALA A 192 3.14 7.11 -6.23
N THR A 193 4.44 7.19 -6.49
CA THR A 193 5.03 7.07 -7.85
C THR A 193 5.42 5.64 -8.21
N THR A 194 5.36 4.74 -7.23
CA THR A 194 5.74 3.33 -7.37
C THR A 194 5.12 2.51 -6.24
N PHE A 195 5.15 1.19 -6.37
CA PHE A 195 4.76 0.26 -5.31
C PHE A 195 5.87 0.05 -4.28
N ALA A 196 5.53 -0.65 -3.19
CA ALA A 196 6.54 -1.16 -2.26
C ALA A 196 7.55 -2.04 -3.01
N SER A 197 8.81 -1.97 -2.59
CA SER A 197 9.93 -2.66 -3.23
C SER A 197 10.95 -3.13 -2.19
N LYS A 198 12.09 -3.65 -2.64
CA LYS A 198 13.19 -4.04 -1.74
C LYS A 198 13.82 -2.84 -1.01
N THR A 199 13.74 -1.64 -1.59
CA THR A 199 14.40 -0.43 -1.07
C THR A 199 13.44 0.51 -0.34
N TRP A 200 12.12 0.29 -0.48
CA TRP A 200 11.09 1.07 0.19
C TRP A 200 9.94 0.15 0.63
N ASP A 201 9.63 0.14 1.92
CA ASP A 201 8.61 -0.74 2.51
C ASP A 201 7.16 -0.31 2.18
N GLY A 202 7.01 0.78 1.43
CA GLY A 202 5.75 1.36 1.02
C GLY A 202 5.19 2.36 2.02
N HIS A 203 5.85 2.62 3.15
CA HIS A 203 5.37 3.55 4.17
C HIS A 203 5.90 4.97 3.98
N ALA A 204 5.06 5.93 4.35
CA ALA A 204 5.47 7.31 4.57
C ALA A 204 4.72 7.91 5.76
N GLU A 205 5.38 8.85 6.43
CA GLU A 205 4.77 9.74 7.41
C GLU A 205 4.57 11.12 6.78
N LEU A 206 3.33 11.59 6.72
CA LEU A 206 2.99 12.92 6.26
C LEU A 206 3.08 13.87 7.45
N LYS A 207 4.23 14.53 7.59
CA LYS A 207 4.49 15.44 8.71
C LYS A 207 4.01 16.84 8.37
N VAL A 208 3.23 17.45 9.26
CA VAL A 208 2.75 18.83 9.14
C VAL A 208 3.33 19.69 10.24
N GLU A 209 3.82 20.87 9.87
CA GLU A 209 4.38 21.86 10.80
C GLU A 209 3.77 23.24 10.53
N ALA A 210 3.15 23.85 11.53
CA ALA A 210 2.78 25.26 11.52
C ALA A 210 3.85 26.08 12.23
N ARG A 211 4.27 27.18 11.59
CA ARG A 211 5.33 28.08 12.06
C ARG A 211 4.86 29.53 12.05
N ASP A 212 5.34 30.31 13.00
CA ASP A 212 5.07 31.75 13.08
C ASP A 212 5.93 32.55 12.08
N GLU A 213 5.84 33.88 12.14
CA GLU A 213 6.58 34.81 11.28
C GLU A 213 8.10 34.70 11.43
N ALA A 214 8.58 34.41 12.65
CA ALA A 214 10.00 34.21 12.93
C ALA A 214 10.49 32.81 12.53
N GLY A 215 9.58 31.94 12.06
CA GLY A 215 9.87 30.56 11.67
C GLY A 215 9.87 29.57 12.84
N ALA A 216 9.46 29.99 14.05
CA ALA A 216 9.38 29.11 15.20
C ALA A 216 8.22 28.11 15.05
N LEU A 217 8.46 26.84 15.41
CA LEU A 217 7.43 25.80 15.40
C LEU A 217 6.39 26.10 16.48
N ILE A 218 5.11 26.19 16.09
CA ILE A 218 4.01 26.48 17.01
C ILE A 218 2.98 25.35 17.12
N ALA A 219 2.88 24.48 16.12
CA ALA A 219 2.07 23.27 16.14
C ALA A 219 2.60 22.25 15.12
N SER A 220 2.42 20.96 15.38
CA SER A 220 2.81 19.87 14.48
C SER A 220 2.03 18.60 14.76
N ASP A 221 1.77 17.83 13.71
CA ASP A 221 1.13 16.52 13.77
C ASP A 221 1.59 15.69 12.57
N GLN A 222 1.31 14.38 12.59
CA GLN A 222 1.65 13.50 11.48
C GLN A 222 0.60 12.40 11.28
N ALA A 223 0.44 11.98 10.02
CA ALA A 223 -0.35 10.82 9.65
C ALA A 223 0.52 9.81 8.89
N ARG A 224 0.30 8.52 9.12
CA ARG A 224 1.00 7.43 8.47
C ARG A 224 0.16 6.87 7.33
N VAL A 225 0.78 6.74 6.17
CA VAL A 225 0.19 6.11 4.99
C VAL A 225 1.03 4.93 4.54
N ARG A 226 0.44 4.06 3.73
CA ARG A 226 1.16 3.06 2.95
C ARG A 226 0.64 3.04 1.52
N VAL A 227 1.51 2.84 0.53
CA VAL A 227 1.06 2.50 -0.82
C VAL A 227 0.26 1.19 -0.79
N ALA A 228 -0.86 1.13 -1.50
CA ALA A 228 -1.66 -0.07 -1.69
C ALA A 228 -0.83 -1.11 -2.46
N PRO A 229 -0.92 -2.41 -2.09
CA PRO A 229 -0.12 -3.43 -2.73
C PRO A 229 -0.60 -3.71 -4.16
N PHE A 230 0.32 -4.16 -5.02
CA PHE A 230 -0.03 -4.89 -6.23
C PHE A 230 -0.51 -6.31 -5.87
N ILE A 231 -1.66 -6.72 -6.39
CA ILE A 231 -2.32 -8.00 -6.10
C ILE A 231 -2.58 -8.76 -7.40
N LEU A 232 -2.08 -9.99 -7.50
CA LEU A 232 -2.38 -10.90 -8.61
C LEU A 232 -3.77 -11.52 -8.49
N LEU A 233 -4.37 -11.85 -9.63
CA LEU A 233 -5.72 -12.40 -9.73
C LEU A 233 -5.67 -13.91 -9.96
N PRO A 234 -6.27 -14.76 -9.10
CA PRO A 234 -6.33 -16.19 -9.36
C PRO A 234 -7.31 -16.51 -10.48
N ASN A 235 -7.16 -17.68 -11.11
CA ASN A 235 -8.09 -18.19 -12.14
C ASN A 235 -9.55 -18.34 -11.65
N SER A 236 -9.77 -18.33 -10.33
CA SER A 236 -11.11 -18.29 -9.72
C SER A 236 -11.78 -16.90 -9.70
N ALA A 237 -11.03 -15.84 -10.03
CA ALA A 237 -11.55 -14.48 -10.14
C ALA A 237 -12.43 -14.32 -11.39
N ARG A 238 -13.31 -13.31 -11.38
CA ARG A 238 -14.18 -13.03 -12.51
C ARG A 238 -13.37 -12.48 -13.68
N THR A 239 -13.37 -13.19 -14.81
CA THR A 239 -12.78 -12.72 -16.06
C THR A 239 -13.66 -11.69 -16.76
N THR A 240 -13.08 -10.57 -17.17
CA THR A 240 -13.75 -9.52 -17.97
C THR A 240 -13.22 -9.47 -19.40
N GLU A 241 -11.93 -9.76 -19.60
CA GLU A 241 -11.25 -9.71 -20.88
C GLU A 241 -10.38 -10.94 -21.09
N VAL A 242 -10.23 -11.35 -22.35
CA VAL A 242 -9.34 -12.45 -22.74
C VAL A 242 -8.45 -11.94 -23.86
N TYR A 243 -7.15 -11.85 -23.59
CA TYR A 243 -6.16 -11.43 -24.58
C TYR A 243 -5.65 -12.63 -25.37
N VAL A 244 -5.62 -12.51 -26.69
CA VAL A 244 -5.13 -13.56 -27.58
C VAL A 244 -4.23 -12.97 -28.65
N SER A 245 -3.16 -13.66 -28.97
CA SER A 245 -2.31 -13.32 -30.10
C SER A 245 -3.02 -13.54 -31.44
N ALA A 246 -2.81 -12.63 -32.39
CA ALA A 246 -3.19 -12.84 -33.78
C ALA A 246 -2.48 -14.05 -34.42
N GLY A 247 -1.42 -14.55 -33.78
CA GLY A 247 -0.55 -15.60 -34.28
C GLY A 247 0.57 -15.05 -35.15
N HIS A 248 1.51 -15.92 -35.49
CA HIS A 248 2.57 -15.62 -36.43
C HIS A 248 2.12 -16.06 -37.85
N PRO A 249 2.43 -15.30 -38.93
CA PRO A 249 1.89 -15.56 -40.27
C PRO A 249 2.12 -16.98 -40.82
N ASN A 250 3.16 -17.67 -40.35
CA ASN A 250 3.46 -19.04 -40.75
C ASN A 250 2.68 -20.12 -39.98
N TYR A 251 1.88 -19.76 -38.98
CA TYR A 251 1.08 -20.68 -38.17
C TYR A 251 -0.39 -20.27 -38.22
N GLU A 252 -1.21 -21.07 -38.91
CA GLU A 252 -2.64 -20.84 -38.98
C GLU A 252 -3.29 -21.12 -37.62
N ASN A 253 -4.04 -20.15 -37.08
CA ASN A 253 -4.71 -20.27 -35.79
C ASN A 253 -6.16 -19.75 -35.81
N ALA A 254 -6.77 -19.62 -37.00
CA ALA A 254 -8.08 -19.01 -37.16
C ALA A 254 -9.15 -19.79 -36.39
N ALA A 255 -9.19 -21.12 -36.56
CA ALA A 255 -10.13 -21.99 -35.85
C ALA A 255 -10.00 -21.88 -34.32
N PHE A 256 -8.76 -21.82 -33.81
CA PHE A 256 -8.50 -21.62 -32.37
C PHE A 256 -9.06 -20.27 -31.89
N ARG A 257 -8.78 -19.17 -32.60
CA ARG A 257 -9.24 -17.83 -32.22
C ARG A 257 -10.75 -17.68 -32.30
N GLU A 258 -11.40 -18.33 -33.26
CA GLU A 258 -12.85 -18.38 -33.37
C GLU A 258 -13.46 -19.11 -32.17
N GLY A 259 -12.96 -20.31 -31.85
CA GLY A 259 -13.41 -21.11 -30.71
C GLY A 259 -13.21 -20.38 -29.37
N LEU A 260 -12.03 -19.80 -29.15
CA LEU A 260 -11.74 -19.01 -27.95
C LEU A 260 -12.66 -17.78 -27.86
N GLY A 261 -12.89 -17.08 -28.97
CA GLY A 261 -13.78 -15.94 -29.03
C GLY A 261 -15.23 -16.30 -28.69
N ALA A 262 -15.71 -17.46 -29.13
CA ALA A 262 -17.03 -17.97 -28.78
C ALA A 262 -17.12 -18.33 -27.29
N ALA A 263 -16.11 -19.03 -26.75
CA ALA A 263 -16.05 -19.41 -25.34
C ALA A 263 -15.98 -18.18 -24.42
N ALA A 264 -15.14 -17.19 -24.73
CA ALA A 264 -15.03 -15.95 -23.97
C ALA A 264 -16.37 -15.19 -23.91
N LYS A 265 -17.04 -15.04 -25.05
CA LYS A 265 -18.36 -14.39 -25.11
C LYS A 265 -19.42 -15.16 -24.31
N ALA A 266 -19.42 -16.49 -24.39
CA ALA A 266 -20.33 -17.32 -23.61
C ALA A 266 -20.09 -17.18 -22.09
N ALA A 267 -18.84 -16.93 -21.68
CA ALA A 267 -18.48 -16.62 -20.30
C ALA A 267 -18.70 -15.15 -19.89
N GLY A 268 -19.19 -14.30 -20.80
CA GLY A 268 -19.41 -12.86 -20.55
C GLY A 268 -18.14 -12.02 -20.57
N ALA A 269 -17.04 -12.54 -21.11
CA ALA A 269 -15.77 -11.85 -21.27
C ALA A 269 -15.57 -11.31 -22.70
N ARG A 270 -14.78 -10.24 -22.83
CA ARG A 270 -14.46 -9.59 -24.10
C ARG A 270 -13.16 -10.17 -24.69
N PRO A 271 -13.20 -10.87 -25.84
CA PRO A 271 -11.98 -11.32 -26.49
C PRO A 271 -11.27 -10.15 -27.20
N ILE A 272 -9.97 -10.02 -27.00
CA ILE A 272 -9.13 -8.98 -27.57
C ILE A 272 -7.97 -9.64 -28.31
N THR A 273 -7.92 -9.44 -29.63
CA THR A 273 -6.79 -9.92 -30.43
C THR A 273 -5.72 -8.85 -30.55
N HIS A 274 -4.48 -9.18 -30.16
CA HIS A 274 -3.29 -8.36 -30.40
C HIS A 274 -2.56 -8.78 -31.69
N ARG A 275 -2.16 -7.82 -32.52
CA ARG A 275 -1.27 -8.08 -33.67
C ARG A 275 0.17 -8.06 -33.19
N THR A 276 0.81 -9.23 -33.20
CA THR A 276 2.14 -9.40 -32.62
C THR A 276 3.23 -8.66 -33.40
N SER A 277 4.13 -8.01 -32.67
CA SER A 277 5.37 -7.43 -33.19
C SER A 277 6.51 -8.46 -33.25
N SER A 278 6.36 -9.59 -32.55
CA SER A 278 7.33 -10.68 -32.47
C SER A 278 6.62 -12.04 -32.45
N TRP A 279 7.22 -13.07 -33.06
CA TRP A 279 6.66 -14.43 -33.00
C TRP A 279 6.53 -14.95 -31.57
N LYS A 280 7.36 -14.46 -30.63
CA LYS A 280 7.32 -14.85 -29.21
C LYS A 280 6.01 -14.43 -28.53
N GLU A 281 5.37 -13.37 -29.01
CA GLU A 281 4.07 -12.90 -28.49
C GLU A 281 2.91 -13.81 -28.91
N MET A 282 3.15 -14.90 -29.66
CA MET A 282 2.14 -15.94 -29.82
C MET A 282 1.83 -16.66 -28.49
N TRP A 283 2.81 -16.72 -27.60
CA TRP A 283 2.67 -17.13 -26.22
C TRP A 283 2.24 -15.90 -25.40
N MET A 284 0.95 -15.57 -25.46
CA MET A 284 0.40 -14.35 -24.85
C MET A 284 0.54 -14.35 -23.32
N GLN A 285 0.33 -15.51 -22.69
CA GLN A 285 0.48 -15.70 -21.23
C GLN A 285 1.86 -15.27 -20.73
N ASP A 286 2.90 -15.52 -21.51
CA ASP A 286 4.28 -15.19 -21.15
C ASP A 286 4.66 -13.72 -21.30
N THR A 287 3.79 -12.90 -21.93
CA THR A 287 4.11 -11.50 -22.27
C THR A 287 3.95 -10.54 -21.10
N MET A 288 3.11 -10.87 -20.12
CA MET A 288 2.70 -9.99 -19.02
C MET A 288 1.85 -10.76 -18.02
N GLU A 289 1.68 -10.19 -16.84
CA GLU A 289 0.71 -10.64 -15.84
C GLU A 289 -0.23 -9.48 -15.46
N VAL A 290 -1.52 -9.74 -15.25
CA VAL A 290 -2.49 -8.69 -14.89
C VAL A 290 -2.88 -8.81 -13.42
N GLY A 291 -2.51 -7.80 -12.63
CA GLY A 291 -2.97 -7.64 -11.25
C GLY A 291 -3.84 -6.40 -11.09
N TYR A 292 -4.06 -6.01 -9.85
CA TYR A 292 -4.76 -4.78 -9.50
C TYR A 292 -4.17 -4.12 -8.25
N THR A 293 -4.50 -2.85 -8.08
CA THR A 293 -4.34 -2.08 -6.85
C THR A 293 -5.68 -1.42 -6.51
N GLN A 294 -5.89 -1.04 -5.25
CA GLN A 294 -7.17 -0.49 -4.84
C GLN A 294 -7.03 0.46 -3.63
N LEU A 295 -7.60 1.66 -3.77
CA LEU A 295 -7.91 2.51 -2.62
C LEU A 295 -9.20 2.05 -1.95
N PRO A 296 -9.29 2.09 -0.60
CA PRO A 296 -10.53 1.83 0.11
C PRO A 296 -11.70 2.69 -0.40
N GLY A 297 -12.87 2.08 -0.52
CA GLY A 297 -14.08 2.75 -1.03
C GLY A 297 -14.06 3.13 -2.52
N ARG A 298 -13.02 2.74 -3.28
CA ARG A 298 -12.90 2.96 -4.73
C ARG A 298 -12.98 1.65 -5.52
N ALA A 299 -13.20 1.76 -6.82
CA ALA A 299 -13.05 0.63 -7.73
C ALA A 299 -11.56 0.22 -7.82
N PRO A 300 -11.24 -1.06 -8.06
CA PRO A 300 -9.86 -1.47 -8.31
C PRO A 300 -9.39 -0.96 -9.67
N GLN A 301 -8.13 -0.53 -9.72
CA GLN A 301 -7.42 -0.24 -10.97
C GLN A 301 -6.61 -1.47 -11.36
N HIS A 302 -6.66 -1.87 -12.63
CA HIS A 302 -5.80 -2.96 -13.11
C HIS A 302 -4.38 -2.45 -13.27
N VAL A 303 -3.39 -3.31 -13.09
CA VAL A 303 -1.99 -3.00 -13.36
C VAL A 303 -1.37 -4.16 -14.12
N VAL A 304 -0.76 -3.85 -15.25
CA VAL A 304 -0.07 -4.81 -16.10
C VAL A 304 1.40 -4.88 -15.68
N LEU A 305 1.83 -6.05 -15.20
CA LEU A 305 3.23 -6.38 -14.95
C LEU A 305 3.85 -6.88 -16.26
N GLY A 306 4.78 -6.11 -16.82
CA GLY A 306 5.40 -6.42 -18.11
C GLY A 306 6.35 -7.64 -18.09
N GLY A 307 6.28 -8.46 -19.13
CA GLY A 307 7.17 -9.59 -19.37
C GLY A 307 8.65 -9.21 -19.47
N LEU A 308 9.53 -10.18 -19.22
CA LEU A 308 10.98 -9.97 -19.16
C LEU A 308 11.73 -10.59 -20.34
N ARG A 309 11.09 -10.61 -21.52
CA ARG A 309 11.59 -11.33 -22.70
C ARG A 309 12.30 -10.44 -23.72
N GLY A 310 12.26 -9.11 -23.50
CA GLY A 310 12.88 -8.09 -24.36
C GLY A 310 12.22 -7.91 -25.73
N ALA A 311 11.05 -8.52 -25.95
CA ALA A 311 10.32 -8.49 -27.22
C ALA A 311 8.83 -8.21 -27.05
N ASP A 312 8.37 -7.95 -25.83
CA ASP A 312 6.96 -7.78 -25.48
C ASP A 312 6.54 -6.34 -25.70
N SER A 313 5.58 -6.16 -26.61
CA SER A 313 5.06 -4.88 -27.07
C SER A 313 3.59 -4.68 -26.70
N PHE A 314 2.91 -5.71 -26.22
CA PHE A 314 1.48 -5.65 -25.92
C PHE A 314 1.19 -5.04 -24.55
N GLY A 315 1.79 -5.56 -23.47
CA GLY A 315 1.57 -5.07 -22.11
C GLY A 315 1.68 -3.53 -21.97
N PRO A 316 2.74 -2.89 -22.49
CA PRO A 316 2.85 -1.43 -22.46
C PRO A 316 1.72 -0.68 -23.17
N ARG A 317 1.03 -1.29 -24.15
CA ARG A 317 -0.08 -0.66 -24.89
C ARG A 317 -1.41 -0.74 -24.14
N LEU A 318 -1.45 -1.47 -23.03
CA LEU A 318 -2.62 -1.53 -22.16
C LEU A 318 -2.64 -0.39 -21.15
N LEU A 319 -1.54 0.37 -21.02
CA LEU A 319 -1.54 1.62 -20.28
C LEU A 319 -2.65 2.53 -20.81
N GLY A 320 -3.45 3.05 -19.89
CA GLY A 320 -4.53 3.97 -20.16
C GLY A 320 -5.40 4.13 -18.91
N LYS A 321 -6.49 4.86 -19.05
CA LYS A 321 -7.47 5.08 -17.98
C LYS A 321 -7.80 3.83 -17.17
N ASP A 322 -7.67 3.91 -15.84
CA ASP A 322 -7.94 2.85 -14.85
C ASP A 322 -7.10 1.57 -15.06
N THR A 323 -6.06 1.61 -15.91
CA THR A 323 -5.15 0.51 -16.23
C THR A 323 -3.69 0.97 -16.25
N GLY A 324 -2.98 0.69 -15.16
CA GLY A 324 -1.57 1.00 -15.05
C GLY A 324 -0.63 0.01 -15.71
N TYR A 325 0.62 0.41 -15.88
CA TYR A 325 1.70 -0.45 -16.37
C TYR A 325 2.94 -0.35 -15.49
N ILE A 326 3.57 -1.48 -15.19
CA ILE A 326 4.85 -1.53 -14.49
C ILE A 326 5.79 -2.55 -15.10
N GLN A 327 7.06 -2.17 -15.25
CA GLN A 327 8.16 -3.08 -15.58
C GLN A 327 9.03 -3.30 -14.35
N VAL A 328 9.12 -4.55 -13.89
CA VAL A 328 9.99 -4.93 -12.76
C VAL A 328 11.15 -5.78 -13.27
N GLY A 329 12.35 -5.19 -13.27
CA GLY A 329 13.56 -5.82 -13.76
C GLY A 329 13.75 -5.73 -15.27
N LYS A 330 14.80 -6.41 -15.75
CA LYS A 330 15.22 -6.41 -17.16
C LYS A 330 15.51 -7.83 -17.59
N ASN A 331 15.31 -8.10 -18.88
CA ASN A 331 15.68 -9.39 -19.47
C ASN A 331 17.15 -9.74 -19.13
N ARG A 332 17.36 -10.89 -18.47
CA ARG A 332 18.69 -11.38 -18.07
C ARG A 332 19.42 -12.13 -19.17
N GLY A 333 18.75 -12.47 -20.28
CA GLY A 333 19.34 -13.16 -21.41
C GLY A 333 19.86 -14.55 -21.06
N ILE A 334 19.12 -15.31 -20.23
CA ILE A 334 19.47 -16.69 -19.90
C ILE A 334 19.54 -17.50 -21.21
N ALA A 335 20.70 -18.08 -21.47
CA ALA A 335 21.00 -18.83 -22.69
C ALA A 335 21.90 -20.02 -22.35
N ASN A 336 21.47 -20.82 -21.38
CA ASN A 336 22.17 -22.02 -20.92
C ASN A 336 21.61 -23.31 -21.57
N GLY A 337 20.55 -23.20 -22.38
CA GLY A 337 19.87 -24.31 -23.05
C GLY A 337 18.97 -25.14 -22.14
N VAL A 338 18.79 -24.73 -20.88
CA VAL A 338 18.02 -25.46 -19.86
C VAL A 338 16.95 -24.59 -19.21
N ASP A 339 17.26 -23.32 -18.93
CA ASP A 339 16.41 -22.40 -18.17
C ASP A 339 16.10 -21.12 -18.97
N ASP A 340 16.26 -21.16 -20.29
CA ASP A 340 16.15 -20.01 -21.20
C ASP A 340 14.79 -19.27 -21.10
N TRP A 341 13.76 -19.94 -20.56
CA TRP A 341 12.40 -19.44 -20.42
C TRP A 341 11.97 -19.16 -18.96
N ALA A 342 12.86 -19.32 -17.98
CA ALA A 342 12.49 -19.25 -16.56
C ALA A 342 11.88 -17.89 -16.11
N ASP A 343 12.16 -16.81 -16.85
CA ASP A 343 11.67 -15.45 -16.59
C ASP A 343 10.36 -15.10 -17.33
N TRP A 344 9.76 -16.06 -18.03
CA TRP A 344 8.52 -15.84 -18.78
C TRP A 344 7.31 -16.01 -17.84
N MET A 345 6.25 -15.25 -18.08
CA MET A 345 5.18 -15.08 -17.08
C MET A 345 4.26 -16.28 -16.90
N GLY A 346 4.25 -17.30 -17.78
CA GLY A 346 3.64 -18.60 -17.45
C GLY A 346 4.29 -19.29 -16.23
N ASN A 347 5.48 -18.83 -15.83
CA ASN A 347 6.14 -19.24 -14.60
C ASN A 347 5.73 -18.44 -13.34
N LEU A 348 4.67 -17.62 -13.41
CA LEU A 348 4.16 -16.82 -12.30
C LEU A 348 2.64 -16.96 -12.21
N GLU A 349 2.16 -17.55 -11.12
CA GLU A 349 0.74 -17.83 -10.92
C GLU A 349 0.31 -17.47 -9.49
N VAL A 350 -0.99 -17.53 -9.20
CA VAL A 350 -1.52 -17.31 -7.86
C VAL A 350 -2.66 -18.26 -7.53
N SER A 351 -2.62 -18.83 -6.31
CA SER A 351 -3.67 -19.75 -5.87
C SER A 351 -4.99 -19.02 -5.66
N PRO A 352 -6.14 -19.71 -5.74
CA PRO A 352 -7.37 -19.22 -5.11
C PRO A 352 -7.16 -18.89 -3.62
N PRO A 353 -8.08 -18.18 -2.96
CA PRO A 353 -8.05 -17.99 -1.52
C PRO A 353 -7.92 -19.32 -0.76
N VAL A 354 -6.98 -19.41 0.17
CA VAL A 354 -6.75 -20.58 1.02
C VAL A 354 -6.73 -20.16 2.50
N PRO A 355 -6.91 -21.07 3.48
CA PRO A 355 -6.92 -20.72 4.89
C PRO A 355 -5.68 -19.89 5.30
N GLY A 356 -5.90 -18.71 5.87
CA GLY A 356 -4.84 -17.77 6.26
C GLY A 356 -4.35 -16.83 5.15
N TYR A 357 -4.76 -17.05 3.89
CA TYR A 357 -4.38 -16.25 2.72
C TYR A 357 -5.62 -15.91 1.88
N PRO A 358 -6.39 -14.89 2.29
CA PRO A 358 -7.68 -14.56 1.66
C PRO A 358 -7.54 -14.02 0.23
N LEU A 359 -6.34 -13.57 -0.16
CA LEU A 359 -6.00 -13.11 -1.51
C LEU A 359 -5.24 -14.17 -2.30
N GLY A 360 -5.22 -15.41 -1.81
CA GLY A 360 -4.39 -16.47 -2.37
C GLY A 360 -2.91 -16.31 -2.05
N ARG A 361 -2.12 -17.22 -2.62
CA ARG A 361 -0.66 -17.19 -2.53
C ARG A 361 -0.04 -17.22 -3.90
N VAL A 362 0.87 -16.27 -4.15
CA VAL A 362 1.68 -16.29 -5.37
C VAL A 362 2.59 -17.50 -5.35
N PHE A 363 2.73 -18.16 -6.50
CA PHE A 363 3.69 -19.22 -6.69
C PHE A 363 4.38 -19.15 -8.05
N TYR A 364 5.61 -19.65 -8.09
CA TYR A 364 6.44 -19.61 -9.29
C TYR A 364 7.40 -20.80 -9.32
N GLY A 365 7.98 -21.08 -10.49
CA GLY A 365 8.86 -22.22 -10.68
C GLY A 365 10.32 -21.91 -10.36
N ARG A 366 11.00 -22.90 -9.79
CA ARG A 366 12.44 -22.91 -9.58
C ARG A 366 12.99 -24.26 -10.04
N ASN A 367 14.02 -24.24 -10.86
CA ASN A 367 14.79 -25.43 -11.20
C ASN A 367 15.77 -25.73 -10.06
N THR A 368 15.57 -26.82 -9.31
CA THR A 368 16.47 -27.17 -8.20
C THR A 368 17.82 -27.73 -8.66
N ASP A 369 17.92 -28.25 -9.89
CA ASP A 369 19.16 -28.82 -10.43
C ASP A 369 20.16 -27.73 -10.81
N THR A 370 19.68 -26.63 -11.42
CA THR A 370 20.53 -25.49 -11.82
C THR A 370 20.51 -24.34 -10.81
N GLY A 371 19.51 -24.33 -9.92
CA GLY A 371 19.25 -23.26 -8.97
C GLY A 371 18.53 -22.04 -9.57
N VAL A 372 18.23 -22.04 -10.88
CA VAL A 372 17.54 -20.95 -11.56
C VAL A 372 16.09 -20.85 -11.09
N THR A 373 15.64 -19.63 -10.87
CA THR A 373 14.30 -19.25 -10.39
C THR A 373 13.71 -18.20 -11.33
N LEU A 374 12.39 -17.98 -11.24
CA LEU A 374 11.76 -16.74 -11.74
C LEU A 374 12.57 -15.51 -11.33
N HIS A 375 12.57 -14.49 -12.18
CA HIS A 375 13.37 -13.28 -12.05
C HIS A 375 13.43 -12.74 -10.60
N PRO A 376 14.62 -12.68 -9.96
CA PRO A 376 14.73 -12.32 -8.55
C PRO A 376 14.16 -10.96 -8.18
N GLU A 377 14.19 -9.97 -9.09
CA GLU A 377 13.58 -8.66 -8.83
C GLU A 377 12.05 -8.73 -8.86
N VAL A 378 11.45 -9.59 -9.69
CA VAL A 378 9.99 -9.82 -9.70
C VAL A 378 9.58 -10.51 -8.41
N VAL A 379 10.32 -11.55 -8.00
CA VAL A 379 10.08 -12.23 -6.72
C VAL A 379 10.17 -11.23 -5.55
N ALA A 380 11.25 -10.43 -5.48
CA ALA A 380 11.44 -9.45 -4.42
C ALA A 380 10.35 -8.36 -4.43
N PHE A 381 9.88 -7.94 -5.60
CA PHE A 381 8.74 -7.03 -5.74
C PHE A 381 7.47 -7.65 -5.17
N LEU A 382 7.13 -8.88 -5.55
CA LEU A 382 5.92 -9.58 -5.06
C LEU A 382 5.99 -9.84 -3.55
N GLU A 383 7.17 -10.16 -3.02
CA GLU A 383 7.41 -10.28 -1.58
C GLU A 383 7.17 -8.96 -0.83
N ALA A 384 7.60 -7.83 -1.41
CA ALA A 384 7.41 -6.50 -0.83
C ALA A 384 5.94 -6.06 -0.76
N GLN A 385 5.04 -6.70 -1.52
CA GLN A 385 3.60 -6.45 -1.44
C GLN A 385 2.97 -7.10 -0.20
N GLN A 386 3.64 -8.11 0.38
CA GLN A 386 3.32 -8.76 1.65
C GLN A 386 1.98 -9.53 1.74
N VAL A 387 1.02 -9.29 0.85
CA VAL A 387 -0.37 -9.78 1.00
C VAL A 387 -0.63 -11.16 0.38
N GLN A 388 0.18 -11.58 -0.59
CA GLN A 388 0.06 -12.90 -1.25
C GLN A 388 1.27 -13.82 -1.00
N LYS A 389 2.22 -13.42 -0.15
CA LYS A 389 3.34 -14.24 0.39
C LYS A 389 3.86 -15.33 -0.57
N PRO A 390 4.64 -14.95 -1.60
CA PRO A 390 5.12 -15.86 -2.63
C PRO A 390 5.82 -17.12 -2.09
N PHE A 391 5.74 -18.22 -2.85
CA PHE A 391 6.56 -19.42 -2.62
C PHE A 391 6.94 -20.05 -3.96
N TRP A 392 7.93 -20.95 -3.96
CA TRP A 392 8.37 -21.63 -5.17
C TRP A 392 7.93 -23.08 -5.21
N ILE A 393 7.81 -23.62 -6.43
CA ILE A 393 7.60 -25.04 -6.74
C ILE A 393 8.78 -25.51 -7.59
N ASP A 394 9.25 -26.74 -7.40
CA ASP A 394 10.29 -27.30 -8.26
C ASP A 394 9.72 -27.57 -9.66
N THR A 395 10.23 -26.87 -10.67
CA THR A 395 9.87 -27.04 -12.08
C THR A 395 11.05 -27.57 -12.90
N GLY A 396 12.12 -28.01 -12.25
CA GLY A 396 13.36 -28.50 -12.90
C GLY A 396 13.12 -29.69 -13.83
N PHE A 397 12.06 -30.47 -13.60
CA PHE A 397 11.69 -31.61 -14.42
C PHE A 397 10.97 -31.27 -15.74
N LEU A 398 10.43 -30.05 -15.88
CA LEU A 398 9.73 -29.61 -17.08
C LEU A 398 10.71 -29.13 -18.15
N THR A 399 10.31 -29.08 -19.43
CA THR A 399 11.20 -28.54 -20.47
C THR A 399 11.22 -27.01 -20.47
N ILE A 400 10.06 -26.38 -20.26
CA ILE A 400 9.91 -24.91 -20.27
C ILE A 400 10.13 -24.30 -18.88
N LYS A 401 9.96 -25.11 -17.82
CA LYS A 401 10.19 -24.76 -16.40
C LYS A 401 9.08 -23.89 -15.81
N HIS A 402 7.89 -23.87 -16.40
CA HIS A 402 6.78 -23.02 -15.97
C HIS A 402 5.84 -23.74 -15.02
N VAL A 403 5.24 -23.01 -14.09
CA VAL A 403 4.27 -23.60 -13.16
C VAL A 403 2.92 -23.85 -13.82
N ASP A 404 2.53 -23.08 -14.83
CA ASP A 404 1.28 -23.27 -15.58
C ASP A 404 1.18 -24.64 -16.29
N GLU A 405 2.32 -25.29 -16.58
CA GLU A 405 2.39 -26.65 -17.14
C GLU A 405 1.80 -27.71 -16.18
N ILE A 406 1.65 -27.40 -14.89
CA ILE A 406 1.23 -28.34 -13.83
C ILE A 406 0.20 -27.77 -12.83
N ALA A 407 -0.18 -26.50 -12.95
CA ALA A 407 -0.99 -25.77 -11.97
C ALA A 407 -2.51 -25.91 -12.16
#